data_AF-A0A239JIN0-F1
#
_entry.id   AF-A0A239JIN0-F1
#
_cell.length_a   1.000
_cell.length_b   1.000
_cell.length_c   1.000
_cell.angle_alpha   90.00
_cell.angle_beta   90.00
_cell.angle_gamma   90.00
#
_symmetry.space_group_name_H-M   'P 1'
#
loop_
_entity.id
_entity.type
_entity.pdbx_description
1 polymer ?
#
loop_
_entity_poly.entity_id
_entity_poly.type
_entity_poly.pdbx_seq_one_letter_code
_entity_poly.pdbx_strand_id
1 'polypeptide(L)'
;MPLVAGVDSSTQACKVVVRDARTGALVREGRAPHPDGTEVDPAAWESALERALAQAGGLDDVAAVAVGGQQHGMVCLDDGGAVVRPALLWNDTRSAGAARDLTAELGGGRAWADAVGVVPVASFTVTKLRWLAEHEPAHAAGTAAVCLPHDWLTWVLAGRPGLDGLVTDRGDASGTGYWSAAAGEYRPDLLERALGHAAVVPRVLGPAERAGSTPDGVVLGPGTGDNAAAALGLAAEPGDVVCSVGTSGVVSIVSTTPAADPSGTVAGFADATGNFLPLVATLNAARVLDATARLLGVDLDELSRLALSAPPGAGGLVLVPYLEGERTPDRPDATGALHGLTLATAEPAHLARAAVEGLLCGLADGLDAVAATGTPVRRVLLVGGGARSAAVRRIAPAVLGVPVLGPPPGEYVADGAARQAAWVLAGGDTPPDWPRPGTERYETDPVPRVRERYAEVRDLTATRPR
;
A
#
# COMPACT_ATOMS: atom_id res chain seq x y z
N MET A 1 1.91 -28.46 -16.02
CA MET A 1 2.46 -27.12 -16.34
C MET A 1 2.90 -26.53 -15.02
N PRO A 2 4.02 -25.78 -14.93
CA PRO A 2 4.54 -25.36 -13.63
C PRO A 2 3.51 -24.46 -12.95
N LEU A 3 3.17 -24.79 -11.70
CA LEU A 3 2.36 -23.95 -10.84
C LEU A 3 3.26 -23.01 -10.04
N VAL A 4 2.75 -21.84 -9.70
CA VAL A 4 3.40 -20.88 -8.81
C VAL A 4 2.45 -20.47 -7.71
N ALA A 5 2.99 -20.16 -6.55
CA ALA A 5 2.23 -19.63 -5.43
C ALA A 5 2.57 -18.15 -5.18
N GLY A 6 1.56 -17.38 -4.84
CA GLY A 6 1.71 -16.03 -4.34
C GLY A 6 1.08 -15.92 -2.98
N VAL A 7 1.84 -15.42 -2.01
CA VAL A 7 1.39 -15.19 -0.65
C VAL A 7 1.08 -13.69 -0.50
N ASP A 8 -0.07 -13.36 0.08
CA ASP A 8 -0.40 -12.02 0.59
C ASP A 8 -0.50 -12.12 2.12
N SER A 9 0.51 -11.61 2.83
CA SER A 9 0.53 -11.49 4.28
C SER A 9 0.19 -10.05 4.70
N SER A 10 -1.09 -9.72 4.60
CA SER A 10 -1.65 -8.43 5.01
C SER A 10 -1.76 -8.30 6.54
N THR A 11 -2.15 -7.12 7.04
CA THR A 11 -2.41 -6.93 8.48
C THR A 11 -3.48 -7.88 9.04
N GLN A 12 -4.51 -8.21 8.26
CA GLN A 12 -5.70 -8.90 8.76
C GLN A 12 -5.71 -10.41 8.49
N ALA A 13 -4.99 -10.87 7.46
CA ALA A 13 -4.99 -12.27 7.06
C ALA A 13 -3.79 -12.59 6.16
N CYS A 14 -3.41 -13.86 6.18
CA CYS A 14 -2.60 -14.47 5.14
C CYS A 14 -3.51 -15.11 4.08
N LYS A 15 -3.23 -14.85 2.81
CA LYS A 15 -3.88 -15.48 1.66
C LYS A 15 -2.82 -16.11 0.78
N VAL A 16 -3.12 -17.27 0.21
CA VAL A 16 -2.27 -17.94 -0.78
C VAL A 16 -3.10 -18.19 -2.01
N VAL A 17 -2.59 -17.79 -3.17
CA VAL A 17 -3.13 -18.18 -4.48
C VAL A 17 -2.12 -19.06 -5.18
N VAL A 18 -2.57 -20.16 -5.75
CA VAL A 18 -1.77 -21.01 -6.65
C VAL A 18 -2.29 -20.81 -8.06
N ARG A 19 -1.39 -20.46 -8.97
CA ARG A 19 -1.71 -20.08 -10.35
C ARG A 19 -0.89 -20.89 -11.36
N ASP A 20 -1.45 -21.08 -12.55
CA ASP A 20 -0.67 -21.53 -13.71
C ASP A 20 0.37 -20.47 -14.06
N ALA A 21 1.66 -20.82 -14.08
CA ALA A 21 2.74 -19.84 -14.27
C ALA A 21 2.70 -19.13 -15.63
N ARG A 22 2.13 -19.77 -16.67
CA ARG A 22 2.09 -19.23 -18.02
C ARG A 22 0.88 -18.33 -18.23
N THR A 23 -0.29 -18.73 -17.75
CA THR A 23 -1.55 -18.01 -18.02
C THR A 23 -2.02 -17.16 -16.85
N GLY A 24 -1.44 -17.32 -15.67
CA GLY A 24 -1.93 -16.69 -14.44
C GLY A 24 -3.29 -17.19 -13.98
N ALA A 25 -3.80 -18.30 -14.54
CA ALA A 25 -5.12 -18.81 -14.19
C ALA A 25 -5.10 -19.32 -12.74
N LEU A 26 -6.11 -18.94 -11.94
CA LEU A 26 -6.25 -19.43 -10.57
C LEU A 26 -6.56 -20.93 -10.59
N VAL A 27 -5.79 -21.70 -9.83
CA VAL A 27 -5.97 -23.15 -9.68
C VAL A 27 -6.60 -23.47 -8.33
N ARG A 28 -6.08 -22.87 -7.26
CA ARG A 28 -6.53 -23.07 -5.88
C ARG A 28 -6.08 -21.92 -4.99
N GLU A 29 -6.75 -21.76 -3.86
CA GLU A 29 -6.49 -20.69 -2.91
C GLU A 29 -6.74 -21.14 -1.48
N GLY A 30 -6.15 -20.42 -0.52
CA GLY A 30 -6.35 -20.63 0.90
C GLY A 30 -6.17 -19.33 1.68
N ARG A 31 -6.78 -19.26 2.86
CA ARG A 31 -6.77 -18.05 3.69
C ARG A 31 -6.84 -18.39 5.17
N ALA A 32 -6.05 -17.68 5.96
CA ALA A 32 -6.13 -17.74 7.41
C ALA A 32 -6.08 -16.34 8.02
N PRO A 33 -6.85 -16.06 9.08
CA PRO A 33 -6.81 -14.75 9.74
C PRO A 33 -5.52 -14.56 10.54
N HIS A 34 -5.10 -13.31 10.65
CA HIS A 34 -4.16 -12.81 11.66
C HIS A 34 -4.96 -12.28 12.86
N PRO A 35 -4.36 -12.20 14.06
CA PRO A 35 -4.96 -11.48 15.18
C PRO A 35 -5.06 -9.98 14.87
N ASP A 36 -6.06 -9.32 15.46
CA ASP A 36 -6.19 -7.86 15.40
C ASP A 36 -5.06 -7.18 16.21
N GLY A 37 -4.62 -6.00 15.76
CA GLY A 37 -3.67 -5.18 16.51
C GLY A 37 -2.81 -4.28 15.62
N THR A 38 -2.09 -3.36 16.26
CA THR A 38 -0.98 -2.59 15.66
C THR A 38 0.38 -3.17 16.03
N GLU A 39 0.38 -4.24 16.82
CA GLU A 39 1.53 -5.00 17.27
C GLU A 39 1.15 -6.48 17.25
N VAL A 40 2.03 -7.35 16.72
CA VAL A 40 1.73 -8.77 16.57
C VAL A 40 2.99 -9.64 16.67
N ASP A 41 2.91 -10.76 17.38
CA ASP A 41 4.00 -11.74 17.36
C ASP A 41 4.13 -12.34 15.93
N PRO A 42 5.30 -12.24 15.27
CA PRO A 42 5.52 -12.82 13.94
C PRO A 42 5.15 -14.30 13.82
N ALA A 43 5.21 -15.09 14.90
CA ALA A 43 4.75 -16.49 14.91
C ALA A 43 3.29 -16.64 14.47
N ALA A 44 2.45 -15.61 14.66
CA ALA A 44 1.08 -15.60 14.19
C ALA A 44 0.97 -15.58 12.65
N TRP A 45 1.93 -14.96 11.97
CA TRP A 45 2.00 -14.93 10.50
C TRP A 45 2.43 -16.27 9.94
N GLU A 46 3.43 -16.92 10.54
CA GLU A 46 3.85 -18.28 10.17
C GLU A 46 2.70 -19.27 10.34
N SER A 47 2.03 -19.24 11.49
CA SER A 47 0.87 -20.09 11.75
C SER A 47 -0.28 -19.84 10.76
N ALA A 48 -0.51 -18.59 10.36
CA ALA A 48 -1.51 -18.27 9.34
C ALA A 48 -1.09 -18.73 7.94
N LEU A 49 0.18 -18.57 7.58
CA LEU A 49 0.74 -19.07 6.34
C LEU A 49 0.59 -20.59 6.22
N GLU A 50 0.95 -21.34 7.26
CA GLU A 50 0.78 -22.80 7.32
C GLU A 50 -0.67 -23.21 7.08
N ARG A 51 -1.63 -22.57 7.76
CA ARG A 51 -3.06 -22.84 7.56
C ARG A 51 -3.54 -22.47 6.16
N ALA A 52 -3.11 -21.33 5.63
CA ALA A 52 -3.48 -20.89 4.29
C ALA A 52 -2.90 -21.82 3.21
N LEU A 53 -1.64 -22.27 3.36
CA LEU A 53 -1.03 -23.27 2.50
C LEU A 53 -1.75 -24.61 2.58
N ALA A 54 -2.09 -25.08 3.78
CA ALA A 54 -2.86 -26.31 3.95
C ALA A 54 -4.24 -26.23 3.28
N GLN A 55 -4.95 -25.10 3.41
CA GLN A 55 -6.22 -24.88 2.73
C GLN A 55 -6.06 -24.80 1.20
N ALA A 56 -4.95 -24.24 0.71
CA ALA A 56 -4.59 -24.22 -0.70
C ALA A 56 -4.05 -25.56 -1.22
N GLY A 57 -4.00 -26.61 -0.41
CA GLY A 57 -3.56 -27.95 -0.82
C GLY A 57 -2.04 -28.15 -0.88
N GLY A 58 -1.25 -27.32 -0.20
CA GLY A 58 0.21 -27.44 -0.11
C GLY A 58 0.97 -26.94 -1.35
N LEU A 59 2.29 -27.18 -1.33
CA LEU A 59 3.25 -26.70 -2.33
C LEU A 59 3.93 -27.82 -3.14
N ASP A 60 3.55 -29.09 -2.96
CA ASP A 60 4.24 -30.25 -3.54
C ASP A 60 4.36 -30.21 -5.09
N ASP A 61 3.40 -29.58 -5.77
CA ASP A 61 3.37 -29.40 -7.23
C ASP A 61 3.66 -27.94 -7.66
N VAL A 62 4.12 -27.09 -6.74
CA VAL A 62 4.45 -25.69 -6.95
C VAL A 62 5.95 -25.55 -7.23
N ALA A 63 6.30 -24.91 -8.34
CA ALA A 63 7.68 -24.72 -8.77
C ALA A 63 8.35 -23.49 -8.12
N ALA A 64 7.58 -22.44 -7.81
CA ALA A 64 8.08 -21.26 -7.11
C ALA A 64 7.00 -20.56 -6.27
N VAL A 65 7.43 -19.89 -5.21
CA VAL A 65 6.59 -19.05 -4.35
C VAL A 65 7.27 -17.70 -4.07
N ALA A 66 6.49 -16.63 -3.97
CA ALA A 66 6.96 -15.33 -3.47
C ALA A 66 5.95 -14.76 -2.47
N VAL A 67 6.41 -13.84 -1.63
CA VAL A 67 5.61 -13.24 -0.55
C VAL A 67 5.42 -11.75 -0.77
N GLY A 68 4.17 -11.32 -0.95
CA GLY A 68 3.73 -9.96 -0.75
C GLY A 68 3.39 -9.75 0.73
N GLY A 69 3.93 -8.72 1.38
CA GLY A 69 3.68 -8.46 2.80
C GLY A 69 3.23 -7.03 3.07
N GLN A 70 2.52 -6.84 4.17
CA GLN A 70 2.27 -5.50 4.70
C GLN A 70 3.60 -4.76 4.92
N GLN A 71 3.69 -3.52 4.44
CA GLN A 71 4.93 -2.76 4.50
C GLN A 71 5.29 -2.31 5.92
N HIS A 72 6.56 -1.96 6.12
CA HIS A 72 7.08 -1.24 7.28
C HIS A 72 7.04 -1.94 8.65
N GLY A 73 6.51 -3.16 8.76
CA GLY A 73 6.49 -3.90 10.02
C GLY A 73 7.92 -4.10 10.55
N MET A 74 8.21 -3.66 11.77
CA MET A 74 9.55 -3.81 12.36
C MET A 74 9.68 -5.17 13.03
N VAL A 75 10.41 -6.10 12.40
CA VAL A 75 10.81 -7.38 13.01
C VAL A 75 12.27 -7.28 13.45
N CYS A 76 12.50 -7.38 14.76
CA CYS A 76 13.83 -7.44 15.34
C CYS A 76 14.19 -8.88 15.71
N LEU A 77 15.35 -9.35 15.27
CA LEU A 77 15.89 -10.67 15.58
C LEU A 77 17.16 -10.55 16.42
N ASP A 78 17.35 -11.46 17.37
CA ASP A 78 18.60 -11.59 18.13
C ASP A 78 19.68 -12.35 17.34
N ASP A 79 20.87 -12.52 17.93
CA ASP A 79 22.00 -13.23 17.31
C ASP A 79 21.67 -14.69 16.93
N GLY A 80 20.67 -15.28 17.57
CA GLY A 80 20.18 -16.64 17.28
C GLY A 80 19.03 -16.68 16.26
N GLY A 81 18.57 -15.53 15.77
CA GLY A 81 17.41 -15.43 14.87
C GLY A 81 16.06 -15.54 15.59
N ALA A 82 16.02 -15.47 16.92
CA ALA A 82 14.78 -15.41 17.68
C ALA A 82 14.22 -13.98 17.66
N VAL A 83 12.88 -13.88 17.62
CA VAL A 83 12.19 -12.60 17.65
C VAL A 83 12.38 -11.94 19.01
N VAL A 84 12.92 -10.71 19.03
CA VAL A 84 13.23 -9.97 20.26
C VAL A 84 11.96 -9.50 20.97
N ARG A 85 10.97 -9.06 20.19
CA ARG A 85 9.63 -8.65 20.65
C ARG A 85 8.64 -8.73 19.48
N PRO A 86 7.31 -8.71 19.73
CA PRO A 86 6.31 -8.68 18.66
C PRO A 86 6.62 -7.63 17.59
N ALA A 87 6.15 -7.71 16.35
CA ALA A 87 6.42 -6.66 15.36
C ALA A 87 5.56 -5.41 15.61
N LEU A 88 6.14 -4.19 15.46
CA LEU A 88 5.34 -2.95 15.36
C LEU A 88 4.92 -2.70 13.92
N LEU A 89 3.62 -2.57 13.66
CA LEU A 89 3.05 -2.52 12.31
C LEU A 89 2.95 -1.10 11.76
N TRP A 90 2.65 -0.97 10.46
CA TRP A 90 2.54 0.32 9.77
C TRP A 90 1.50 1.28 10.39
N ASN A 91 0.47 0.73 11.02
CA ASN A 91 -0.62 1.47 11.67
C ASN A 91 -0.35 1.75 13.16
N ASP A 92 0.81 1.34 13.70
CA ASP A 92 1.22 1.72 15.05
C ASP A 92 1.67 3.18 15.10
N THR A 93 1.18 3.93 16.09
CA THR A 93 1.42 5.38 16.20
C THR A 93 2.39 5.76 17.32
N ARG A 94 2.95 4.80 18.06
CA ARG A 94 3.84 5.09 19.21
C ARG A 94 5.10 5.86 18.79
N SER A 95 5.61 5.59 17.59
CA SER A 95 6.81 6.21 17.01
C SER A 95 6.56 7.61 16.40
N ALA A 96 5.38 8.21 16.56
CA ALA A 96 5.10 9.55 16.00
C ALA A 96 6.01 10.65 16.58
N GLY A 97 6.42 10.54 17.85
CA GLY A 97 7.42 11.44 18.45
C GLY A 97 8.79 11.27 17.78
N ALA A 98 9.28 10.03 17.74
CA ALA A 98 10.53 9.66 17.10
C ALA A 98 10.63 10.12 15.63
N ALA A 99 9.51 10.07 14.88
CA ALA A 99 9.46 10.58 13.51
C ALA A 99 9.79 12.07 13.41
N ARG A 100 9.24 12.89 14.32
CA ARG A 100 9.51 14.34 14.36
C ARG A 100 10.97 14.62 14.74
N ASP A 101 11.48 13.89 15.73
CA ASP A 101 12.84 14.08 16.23
C ASP A 101 13.87 13.70 15.16
N LEU A 102 13.73 12.53 14.53
CA LEU A 102 14.56 12.10 13.41
C LEU A 102 14.53 13.10 12.24
N THR A 103 13.34 13.64 11.93
CA THR A 103 13.19 14.65 10.87
C THR A 103 13.97 15.91 11.19
N ALA A 104 13.85 16.43 12.42
CA ALA A 104 14.57 17.62 12.85
C ALA A 104 16.09 17.38 12.89
N GLU A 105 16.54 16.24 13.41
CA GLU A 105 17.96 15.90 13.59
C GLU A 105 18.74 15.81 12.27
N LEU A 106 18.13 15.33 11.18
CA LEU A 106 18.78 15.22 9.87
C LEU A 106 18.73 16.54 9.06
N GLY A 107 18.00 17.55 9.53
CA GLY A 107 17.87 18.85 8.85
C GLY A 107 16.55 19.05 8.10
N GLY A 108 15.50 18.32 8.45
CA GLY A 108 14.14 18.51 7.94
C GLY A 108 13.76 17.59 6.78
N GLY A 109 12.54 17.76 6.25
CA GLY A 109 11.95 16.89 5.23
C GLY A 109 12.76 16.82 3.94
N ARG A 110 13.38 17.92 3.49
CA ARG A 110 14.26 17.91 2.30
C ARG A 110 15.44 16.96 2.46
N ALA A 111 16.13 16.99 3.61
CA ALA A 111 17.28 16.13 3.86
C ALA A 111 16.90 14.64 3.84
N TRP A 112 15.74 14.30 4.39
CA TRP A 112 15.20 12.93 4.38
C TRP A 112 14.74 12.48 3.00
N ALA A 113 13.99 13.33 2.28
CA ALA A 113 13.53 13.06 0.94
C ALA A 113 14.70 12.84 -0.03
N ASP A 114 15.75 13.66 0.06
CA ASP A 114 16.95 13.50 -0.78
C ASP A 114 17.76 12.24 -0.38
N ALA A 115 17.77 11.88 0.91
CA ALA A 115 18.52 10.73 1.41
C ALA A 115 17.88 9.38 1.03
N VAL A 116 16.57 9.24 1.22
CA VAL A 116 15.87 7.95 1.14
C VAL A 116 14.51 8.00 0.44
N GLY A 117 14.14 9.15 -0.15
CA GLY A 117 12.88 9.31 -0.89
C GLY A 117 11.64 9.51 -0.01
N VAL A 118 11.78 9.47 1.32
CA VAL A 118 10.65 9.57 2.26
C VAL A 118 10.95 10.53 3.40
N VAL A 119 9.94 11.21 3.92
CA VAL A 119 10.00 12.00 5.16
C VAL A 119 9.42 11.15 6.30
N PRO A 120 10.13 10.95 7.44
CA PRO A 120 9.69 10.07 8.50
C PRO A 120 8.26 10.32 9.01
N VAL A 121 7.47 9.25 9.03
CA VAL A 121 6.19 9.16 9.74
C VAL A 121 6.19 7.91 10.63
N ALA A 122 5.23 7.80 11.55
CA ALA A 122 5.16 6.69 12.50
C ALA A 122 5.15 5.30 11.83
N SER A 123 4.61 5.21 10.61
CA SER A 123 4.57 3.98 9.85
C SER A 123 5.95 3.41 9.52
N PHE A 124 6.96 4.22 9.23
CA PHE A 124 8.24 3.72 8.69
C PHE A 124 9.12 3.02 9.74
N THR A 125 9.82 1.97 9.32
CA THR A 125 10.61 1.10 10.20
C THR A 125 11.64 1.87 11.03
N VAL A 126 12.31 2.87 10.44
CA VAL A 126 13.31 3.72 11.12
C VAL A 126 12.74 4.44 12.35
N THR A 127 11.48 4.85 12.33
CA THR A 127 10.88 5.57 13.46
C THR A 127 10.54 4.62 14.60
N LYS A 128 10.20 3.37 14.29
CA LYS A 128 9.98 2.30 15.27
C LYS A 128 11.28 1.87 15.93
N LEU A 129 12.37 1.78 15.18
CA LEU A 129 13.70 1.50 15.74
C LEU A 129 14.14 2.60 16.71
N ARG A 130 13.88 3.87 16.35
CA ARG A 130 14.15 4.99 17.25
C ARG A 130 13.29 4.94 18.51
N TRP A 131 11.99 4.65 18.37
CA TRP A 131 11.11 4.44 19.51
C TRP A 131 11.60 3.30 20.41
N LEU A 132 12.03 2.18 19.82
CA LEU A 132 12.57 1.01 20.53
C LEU A 132 13.81 1.38 21.34
N ALA A 133 14.75 2.10 20.75
CA ALA A 133 15.97 2.54 21.43
C ALA A 133 15.68 3.45 22.64
N GLU A 134 14.66 4.31 22.53
CA GLU A 134 14.28 5.26 23.58
C GLU A 134 13.46 4.62 24.72
N HIS A 135 12.55 3.70 24.38
CA HIS A 135 11.54 3.20 25.32
C HIS A 135 11.83 1.78 25.82
N GLU A 136 12.54 0.97 25.03
CA GLU A 136 12.86 -0.42 25.32
C GLU A 136 14.34 -0.72 25.00
N PRO A 137 15.29 -0.03 25.67
CA PRO A 137 16.72 -0.08 25.31
C PRO A 137 17.33 -1.47 25.41
N ALA A 138 16.79 -2.36 26.24
CA ALA A 138 17.22 -3.75 26.32
C ALA A 138 16.86 -4.55 25.05
N HIS A 139 15.67 -4.32 24.47
CA HIS A 139 15.28 -4.92 23.20
C HIS A 139 16.09 -4.34 22.03
N ALA A 140 16.33 -3.02 22.04
CA ALA A 140 17.21 -2.40 21.06
C ALA A 140 18.60 -3.04 21.09
N ALA A 141 19.24 -3.10 22.26
CA ALA A 141 20.56 -3.71 22.43
C ALA A 141 20.62 -5.21 22.08
N GLY A 142 19.50 -5.93 22.21
CA GLY A 142 19.39 -7.34 21.81
C GLY A 142 19.08 -7.58 20.33
N THR A 143 18.89 -6.53 19.53
CA THR A 143 18.53 -6.64 18.11
C THR A 143 19.79 -6.80 17.25
N ALA A 144 20.07 -8.01 16.79
CA ALA A 144 21.18 -8.30 15.86
C ALA A 144 20.83 -8.06 14.39
N ALA A 145 19.55 -8.26 14.02
CA ALA A 145 19.06 -8.03 12.67
C ALA A 145 17.68 -7.36 12.66
N VAL A 146 17.42 -6.57 11.62
CA VAL A 146 16.11 -5.96 11.37
C VAL A 146 15.62 -6.38 9.99
N CYS A 147 14.39 -6.89 9.91
CA CYS A 147 13.74 -7.23 8.65
C CYS A 147 12.25 -6.86 8.67
N LEU A 148 11.60 -6.96 7.52
CA LEU A 148 10.18 -6.65 7.34
C LEU A 148 9.32 -7.93 7.25
N PRO A 149 7.99 -7.83 7.29
CA PRO A 149 7.12 -9.02 7.38
C PRO A 149 7.29 -10.02 6.23
N HIS A 150 7.46 -9.56 4.98
CA HIS A 150 7.68 -10.50 3.87
C HIS A 150 9.08 -11.12 3.91
N ASP A 151 10.09 -10.36 4.32
CA ASP A 151 11.46 -10.84 4.50
C ASP A 151 11.49 -11.99 5.51
N TRP A 152 10.84 -11.78 6.66
CA TRP A 152 10.76 -12.77 7.73
C TRP A 152 10.04 -14.04 7.26
N LEU A 153 8.90 -13.91 6.57
CA LEU A 153 8.19 -15.08 6.02
C LEU A 153 8.99 -15.79 4.92
N THR A 154 9.72 -15.05 4.09
CA THR A 154 10.62 -15.64 3.08
C THR A 154 11.77 -16.40 3.74
N TRP A 155 12.33 -15.86 4.82
CA TRP A 155 13.35 -16.50 5.63
C TRP A 155 12.84 -17.75 6.36
N VAL A 156 11.61 -17.71 6.88
CA VAL A 156 10.91 -18.88 7.44
C VAL A 156 10.73 -19.97 6.38
N LEU A 157 10.21 -19.62 5.20
CA LEU A 157 10.03 -20.55 4.09
C LEU A 157 11.36 -21.16 3.60
N ALA A 158 12.45 -20.40 3.66
CA ALA A 158 13.81 -20.88 3.34
C ALA A 158 14.40 -21.84 4.39
N GLY A 159 13.70 -22.10 5.50
CA GLY A 159 14.20 -22.93 6.59
C GLY A 159 15.17 -22.21 7.53
N ARG A 160 15.09 -20.87 7.61
CA ARG A 160 15.85 -20.02 8.55
C ARG A 160 17.38 -20.18 8.43
N PRO A 161 17.99 -19.94 7.26
CA PRO A 161 19.40 -20.26 6.97
C PRO A 161 20.46 -19.35 7.67
N GLY A 162 20.14 -18.74 8.81
CA GLY A 162 20.97 -17.74 9.50
C GLY A 162 20.60 -16.29 9.14
N LEU A 163 21.13 -15.32 9.88
CA LEU A 163 20.82 -13.89 9.68
C LEU A 163 21.35 -13.35 8.35
N ASP A 164 22.45 -13.90 7.86
CA ASP A 164 23.05 -13.59 6.55
C ASP A 164 22.21 -14.10 5.37
N GLY A 165 21.29 -15.03 5.62
CA GLY A 165 20.30 -15.50 4.66
C GLY A 165 19.04 -14.64 4.56
N LEU A 166 18.94 -13.53 5.31
CA LEU A 166 17.84 -12.58 5.14
C LEU A 166 17.93 -11.89 3.78
N VAL A 167 16.81 -11.87 3.07
CA VAL A 167 16.68 -11.18 1.78
C VAL A 167 15.39 -10.36 1.74
N THR A 168 15.41 -9.31 0.92
CA THR A 168 14.27 -8.43 0.67
C THR A 168 14.27 -7.98 -0.80
N ASP A 169 13.31 -7.14 -1.17
CA ASP A 169 13.21 -6.50 -2.46
C ASP A 169 13.33 -4.97 -2.35
N ARG A 170 13.46 -4.29 -3.49
CA ARG A 170 13.52 -2.82 -3.53
C ARG A 170 12.23 -2.19 -2.97
N GLY A 171 11.07 -2.75 -3.31
CA GLY A 171 9.77 -2.27 -2.91
C GLY A 171 9.63 -2.14 -1.39
N ASP A 172 9.89 -3.19 -0.63
CA ASP A 172 9.75 -3.13 0.83
C ASP A 172 10.93 -2.45 1.52
N ALA A 173 12.16 -2.64 1.02
CA ALA A 173 13.33 -1.90 1.53
C ALA A 173 13.13 -0.39 1.45
N SER A 174 12.50 0.13 0.39
CA SER A 174 12.19 1.56 0.25
C SER A 174 11.21 2.10 1.31
N GLY A 175 10.45 1.22 1.96
CA GLY A 175 9.56 1.57 3.07
C GLY A 175 10.25 1.65 4.44
N THR A 176 11.55 1.37 4.53
CA THR A 176 12.26 1.29 5.82
C THR A 176 12.61 2.66 6.40
N GLY A 177 12.93 3.64 5.54
CA GLY A 177 13.56 4.90 5.94
C GLY A 177 15.07 4.80 6.17
N TYR A 178 15.71 3.66 5.87
CA TYR A 178 17.17 3.52 5.91
C TYR A 178 17.72 2.82 4.66
N TRP A 179 16.97 2.81 3.56
CA TRP A 179 17.43 2.40 2.23
C TRP A 179 17.01 3.44 1.21
N SER A 180 17.93 3.82 0.33
CA SER A 180 17.69 4.85 -0.69
C SER A 180 17.23 4.22 -1.99
N ALA A 181 15.96 4.42 -2.35
CA ALA A 181 15.43 3.92 -3.61
C ALA A 181 16.18 4.48 -4.83
N ALA A 182 16.56 5.76 -4.77
CA ALA A 182 17.27 6.43 -5.85
C ALA A 182 18.69 5.90 -6.05
N ALA A 183 19.43 5.64 -4.97
CA ALA A 183 20.80 5.13 -5.03
C ALA A 183 20.87 3.59 -5.13
N GLY A 184 19.83 2.88 -4.68
CA GLY A 184 19.84 1.42 -4.59
C GLY A 184 20.64 0.88 -3.40
N GLU A 185 20.87 1.69 -2.36
CA GLU A 185 21.83 1.41 -1.29
C GLU A 185 21.24 1.66 0.11
N TYR A 186 21.66 0.86 1.08
CA TYR A 186 21.37 1.11 2.49
C TYR A 186 22.06 2.38 3.00
N ARG A 187 21.42 3.04 3.96
CA ARG A 187 21.93 4.18 4.73
C ARG A 187 22.22 3.73 6.16
N PRO A 188 23.36 3.05 6.40
CA PRO A 188 23.69 2.54 7.73
C PRO A 188 23.78 3.66 8.77
N ASP A 189 24.15 4.88 8.37
CA ASP A 189 24.15 6.04 9.24
C ASP A 189 22.75 6.41 9.77
N LEU A 190 21.69 6.19 8.98
CA LEU A 190 20.30 6.43 9.40
C LEU A 190 19.78 5.28 10.27
N LEU A 191 20.16 4.04 9.94
CA LEU A 191 19.85 2.87 10.77
C LEU A 191 20.48 3.01 12.16
N GLU A 192 21.78 3.29 12.24
CA GLU A 192 22.53 3.47 13.48
C GLU A 192 22.03 4.68 14.27
N ARG A 193 21.66 5.77 13.61
CA ARG A 193 21.03 6.94 14.27
C ARG A 193 19.71 6.57 14.95
N ALA A 194 18.95 5.65 14.38
CA ALA A 194 17.67 5.23 14.94
C ALA A 194 17.84 4.16 16.03
N LEU A 195 18.57 3.09 15.74
CA LEU A 195 18.72 1.94 16.64
C LEU A 195 19.77 2.16 17.75
N GLY A 196 20.76 3.01 17.49
CA GLY A 196 21.88 3.29 18.40
C GLY A 196 23.13 2.44 18.14
N HIS A 197 23.06 1.46 17.24
CA HIS A 197 24.19 0.64 16.79
C HIS A 197 23.88 -0.02 15.43
N ALA A 198 24.89 -0.66 14.84
CA ALA A 198 24.73 -1.39 13.58
C ALA A 198 23.93 -2.69 13.80
N ALA A 199 23.14 -3.07 12.79
CA ALA A 199 22.41 -4.34 12.74
C ALA A 199 22.48 -4.93 11.33
N VAL A 200 22.35 -6.25 11.23
CA VAL A 200 22.20 -6.95 9.95
C VAL A 200 20.88 -6.52 9.32
N VAL A 201 20.91 -6.21 8.03
CA VAL A 201 19.73 -5.94 7.21
C VAL A 201 19.71 -6.91 6.03
N PRO A 202 18.52 -7.23 5.48
CA PRO A 202 18.40 -8.22 4.42
C PRO A 202 19.15 -7.77 3.16
N ARG A 203 19.68 -8.71 2.38
CA ARG A 203 20.20 -8.38 1.05
C ARG A 203 19.04 -8.01 0.12
N VAL A 204 19.12 -6.83 -0.51
CA VAL A 204 18.13 -6.40 -1.51
C VAL A 204 18.39 -7.12 -2.84
N LEU A 205 17.41 -7.89 -3.30
CA LEU A 205 17.47 -8.69 -4.53
C LEU A 205 16.93 -7.93 -5.74
N GLY A 206 17.35 -8.37 -6.94
CA GLY A 206 16.77 -7.91 -8.19
C GLY A 206 15.33 -8.44 -8.41
N PRO A 207 14.53 -7.79 -9.29
CA PRO A 207 13.10 -8.11 -9.48
C PRO A 207 12.74 -9.57 -9.79
N ALA A 208 13.62 -10.27 -10.50
CA ALA A 208 13.48 -11.69 -10.87
C ALA A 208 14.60 -12.57 -10.30
N GLU A 209 15.36 -12.06 -9.32
CA GLU A 209 16.43 -12.82 -8.68
C GLU A 209 15.84 -13.90 -7.75
N ARG A 210 16.52 -15.05 -7.66
CA ARG A 210 16.10 -16.12 -6.76
C ARG A 210 16.52 -15.78 -5.32
N ALA A 211 15.56 -15.79 -4.41
CA ALA A 211 15.80 -15.64 -2.97
C ALA A 211 16.37 -16.90 -2.31
N GLY A 212 16.34 -18.04 -3.01
CA GLY A 212 16.78 -19.33 -2.51
C GLY A 212 15.76 -20.41 -2.85
N SER A 213 15.61 -21.39 -1.96
CA SER A 213 14.59 -22.42 -2.08
C SER A 213 14.13 -22.87 -0.69
N THR A 214 12.91 -23.39 -0.62
CA THR A 214 12.44 -24.09 0.58
C THR A 214 13.28 -25.36 0.80
N PRO A 215 13.27 -25.96 2.01
CA PRO A 215 13.93 -27.25 2.26
C PRO A 215 13.50 -28.37 1.30
N ASP A 216 12.26 -28.31 0.80
CA ASP A 216 11.69 -29.26 -0.17
C ASP A 216 11.98 -28.89 -1.63
N GLY A 217 12.74 -27.82 -1.89
CA GLY A 217 13.23 -27.45 -3.21
C GLY A 217 12.34 -26.52 -4.04
N VAL A 218 11.30 -25.93 -3.44
CA VAL A 218 10.46 -24.91 -4.12
C VAL A 218 11.25 -23.61 -4.22
N VAL A 219 11.35 -23.01 -5.41
CA VAL A 219 12.10 -21.77 -5.61
C VAL A 219 11.43 -20.60 -4.88
N LEU A 220 12.22 -19.77 -4.22
CA LEU A 220 11.74 -18.54 -3.58
C LEU A 220 12.02 -17.33 -4.47
N GLY A 221 11.02 -16.48 -4.69
CA GLY A 221 11.18 -15.16 -5.30
C GLY A 221 11.54 -14.10 -4.26
N PRO A 222 11.91 -12.87 -4.69
CA PRO A 222 12.32 -11.79 -3.79
C PRO A 222 11.26 -11.39 -2.76
N GLY A 223 9.98 -11.58 -3.11
CA GLY A 223 8.88 -10.94 -2.40
C GLY A 223 8.81 -9.45 -2.70
N THR A 224 7.85 -8.76 -2.07
CA THR A 224 7.80 -7.29 -2.05
C THR A 224 6.73 -6.77 -1.07
N GLY A 225 6.66 -5.46 -0.88
CA GLY A 225 5.57 -4.79 -0.16
C GLY A 225 4.24 -4.85 -0.91
N ASP A 226 3.12 -4.87 -0.17
CA ASP A 226 1.76 -5.04 -0.70
C ASP A 226 1.39 -4.10 -1.86
N ASN A 227 1.73 -2.82 -1.80
CA ASN A 227 1.43 -1.85 -2.86
C ASN A 227 2.20 -2.17 -4.16
N ALA A 228 3.47 -2.57 -4.05
CA ALA A 228 4.30 -2.96 -5.19
C ALA A 228 3.87 -4.32 -5.76
N ALA A 229 3.49 -5.27 -4.89
CA ALA A 229 2.89 -6.53 -5.31
C ALA A 229 1.58 -6.29 -6.07
N ALA A 230 0.67 -5.46 -5.54
CA ALA A 230 -0.57 -5.12 -6.21
C ALA A 230 -0.35 -4.48 -7.59
N ALA A 231 0.60 -3.54 -7.70
CA ALA A 231 0.98 -2.93 -8.98
C ALA A 231 1.51 -3.98 -9.98
N LEU A 232 2.33 -4.93 -9.51
CA LEU A 232 2.82 -6.03 -10.32
C LEU A 232 1.69 -6.98 -10.75
N GLY A 233 0.76 -7.32 -9.86
CA GLY A 233 -0.40 -8.17 -10.15
C GLY A 233 -1.37 -7.53 -11.16
N LEU A 234 -1.51 -6.20 -11.10
CA LEU A 234 -2.28 -5.42 -12.06
C LEU A 234 -1.57 -5.23 -13.41
N ALA A 235 -0.29 -5.59 -13.47
CA ALA A 235 0.60 -5.29 -14.59
C ALA A 235 0.56 -3.80 -14.95
N ALA A 236 0.67 -2.96 -13.92
CA ALA A 236 0.82 -1.53 -14.05
C ALA A 236 2.16 -1.21 -14.73
N GLU A 237 2.12 -0.30 -15.68
CA GLU A 237 3.28 0.17 -16.47
C GLU A 237 3.61 1.62 -16.09
N PRO A 238 4.83 2.12 -16.37
CA PRO A 238 5.14 3.53 -16.16
C PRO A 238 4.05 4.49 -16.67
N GLY A 239 3.61 5.40 -15.80
CA GLY A 239 2.49 6.32 -16.02
C GLY A 239 1.12 5.77 -15.64
N ASP A 240 0.97 4.47 -15.32
CA ASP A 240 -0.23 3.95 -14.69
C ASP A 240 -0.27 4.33 -13.22
N VAL A 241 -1.45 4.80 -12.81
CA VAL A 241 -1.75 5.09 -11.42
C VAL A 241 -2.63 3.98 -10.87
N VAL A 242 -2.25 3.37 -9.76
CA VAL A 242 -3.10 2.45 -9.01
C VAL A 242 -3.81 3.24 -7.92
N CYS A 243 -5.14 3.35 -8.05
CA CYS A 243 -6.01 3.94 -7.03
C CYS A 243 -6.73 2.82 -6.29
N SER A 244 -6.26 2.50 -5.08
CA SER A 244 -6.91 1.52 -4.21
C SER A 244 -7.89 2.22 -3.28
N VAL A 245 -9.17 1.91 -3.43
CA VAL A 245 -10.27 2.45 -2.62
C VAL A 245 -10.70 1.40 -1.59
N GLY A 246 -9.86 1.20 -0.58
CA GLY A 246 -10.22 0.44 0.63
C GLY A 246 -10.97 1.33 1.63
N THR A 247 -11.00 0.91 2.90
CA THR A 247 -11.49 1.78 4.00
C THR A 247 -10.74 3.13 3.99
N SER A 248 -9.43 3.07 3.76
CA SER A 248 -8.53 4.18 3.40
C SER A 248 -8.18 4.14 1.91
N GLY A 249 -7.68 5.25 1.37
CA GLY A 249 -7.26 5.35 -0.02
C GLY A 249 -5.74 5.26 -0.18
N VAL A 250 -5.30 4.69 -1.30
CA VAL A 250 -3.92 4.77 -1.77
C VAL A 250 -3.94 5.19 -3.22
N VAL A 251 -3.07 6.12 -3.57
CA VAL A 251 -2.81 6.56 -4.95
C VAL A 251 -1.32 6.41 -5.19
N SER A 252 -0.93 5.48 -6.05
CA SER A 252 0.47 5.25 -6.41
C SER A 252 0.67 5.28 -7.91
N ILE A 253 1.80 5.79 -8.38
CA ILE A 253 2.15 5.84 -9.81
C ILE A 253 3.37 4.98 -10.08
N VAL A 254 3.36 4.17 -11.14
CA VAL A 254 4.60 3.54 -11.60
C VAL A 254 5.42 4.60 -12.33
N SER A 255 6.65 4.83 -11.89
CA SER A 255 7.53 5.91 -12.36
C SER A 255 8.90 5.37 -12.74
N THR A 256 9.49 5.87 -13.82
CA THR A 256 10.89 5.56 -14.17
C THR A 256 11.90 6.44 -13.43
N THR A 257 11.44 7.42 -12.65
CA THR A 257 12.28 8.32 -11.85
C THR A 257 11.90 8.29 -10.37
N PRO A 258 12.87 8.37 -9.44
CA PRO A 258 12.58 8.43 -8.02
C PRO A 258 11.86 9.73 -7.65
N ALA A 259 11.00 9.68 -6.64
CA ALA A 259 10.41 10.87 -6.03
C ALA A 259 11.18 11.28 -4.76
N ALA A 260 11.31 12.59 -4.54
CA ALA A 260 11.94 13.19 -3.36
C ALA A 260 11.12 14.43 -2.92
N ASP A 261 9.90 14.18 -2.46
CA ASP A 261 8.99 15.22 -1.98
C ASP A 261 9.36 15.65 -0.54
N PRO A 262 9.86 16.90 -0.34
CA PRO A 262 10.29 17.36 0.97
C PRO A 262 9.11 17.62 1.92
N SER A 263 7.88 17.71 1.40
CA SER A 263 6.70 17.92 2.23
C SER A 263 6.29 16.65 2.99
N GLY A 264 6.76 15.48 2.54
CA GLY A 264 6.34 14.18 3.06
C GLY A 264 4.97 13.73 2.58
N THR A 265 4.33 14.45 1.66
CA THR A 265 3.03 14.07 1.09
C THR A 265 3.16 12.82 0.23
N VAL A 266 4.19 12.76 -0.62
CA VAL A 266 4.50 11.62 -1.48
C VAL A 266 5.66 10.82 -0.91
N ALA A 267 5.43 9.55 -0.61
CA ALA A 267 6.48 8.60 -0.28
C ALA A 267 7.13 8.06 -1.56
N GLY A 268 8.43 8.30 -1.74
CA GLY A 268 9.21 7.88 -2.92
C GLY A 268 9.68 6.44 -2.86
N PHE A 269 8.73 5.48 -2.86
CA PHE A 269 9.04 4.06 -2.84
C PHE A 269 9.58 3.54 -4.18
N ALA A 270 10.18 2.35 -4.14
CA ALA A 270 10.49 1.55 -5.32
C ALA A 270 9.31 0.62 -5.67
N ASP A 271 9.26 0.14 -6.91
CA ASP A 271 8.34 -0.93 -7.29
C ASP A 271 9.07 -2.30 -7.40
N ALA A 272 8.29 -3.34 -7.68
CA ALA A 272 8.79 -4.71 -7.83
C ALA A 272 9.31 -5.05 -9.25
N THR A 273 9.45 -4.07 -10.15
CA THR A 273 9.92 -4.26 -11.54
C THR A 273 11.27 -3.63 -11.83
N GLY A 274 11.83 -2.86 -10.88
CA GLY A 274 13.05 -2.08 -11.07
C GLY A 274 12.81 -0.58 -11.25
N ASN A 275 11.55 -0.16 -11.33
CA ASN A 275 11.09 1.21 -11.38
C ASN A 275 10.83 1.76 -9.96
N PHE A 276 10.05 2.84 -9.88
CA PHE A 276 9.63 3.52 -8.66
C PHE A 276 8.11 3.51 -8.52
N LEU A 277 7.64 3.64 -7.28
CA LEU A 277 6.23 3.67 -6.92
C LEU A 277 5.91 4.85 -5.98
N PRO A 278 6.06 6.12 -6.42
CA PRO A 278 5.63 7.26 -5.62
C PRO A 278 4.18 7.09 -5.16
N LEU A 279 3.95 7.23 -3.87
CA LEU A 279 2.72 6.82 -3.22
C LEU A 279 2.19 7.90 -2.27
N VAL A 280 0.89 8.13 -2.35
CA VAL A 280 0.11 8.97 -1.44
C VAL A 280 -0.95 8.11 -0.79
N ALA A 281 -1.21 8.37 0.49
CA ALA A 281 -2.19 7.61 1.25
C ALA A 281 -3.19 8.56 1.93
N THR A 282 -4.48 8.30 1.76
CA THR A 282 -5.58 9.06 2.38
C THR A 282 -6.25 8.22 3.46
N LEU A 283 -6.83 8.85 4.48
CA LEU A 283 -7.58 8.18 5.54
C LEU A 283 -9.01 7.89 5.07
N ASN A 284 -9.61 8.80 4.31
CA ASN A 284 -11.02 8.73 3.95
C ASN A 284 -11.22 8.29 2.49
N ALA A 285 -11.58 7.03 2.31
CA ALA A 285 -11.97 6.47 1.01
C ALA A 285 -13.35 5.78 1.11
N ALA A 286 -13.44 4.45 0.99
CA ALA A 286 -14.73 3.75 0.99
C ALA A 286 -15.58 4.03 2.26
N ARG A 287 -14.94 4.33 3.40
CA ARG A 287 -15.63 4.71 4.65
C ARG A 287 -16.54 5.93 4.51
N VAL A 288 -16.25 6.80 3.55
CA VAL A 288 -17.08 7.98 3.22
C VAL A 288 -18.43 7.50 2.69
N LEU A 289 -18.41 6.52 1.78
CA LEU A 289 -19.61 5.93 1.20
C LEU A 289 -20.41 5.19 2.28
N ASP A 290 -19.74 4.40 3.13
CA ASP A 290 -20.40 3.71 4.25
C ASP A 290 -21.07 4.69 5.21
N ALA A 291 -20.39 5.79 5.54
CA ALA A 291 -20.94 6.83 6.42
C ALA A 291 -22.15 7.52 5.78
N THR A 292 -22.07 7.88 4.50
CA THR A 292 -23.20 8.51 3.80
C THR A 292 -24.38 7.56 3.62
N ALA A 293 -24.14 6.29 3.32
CA ALA A 293 -25.19 5.26 3.26
C ALA A 293 -25.94 5.15 4.60
N ARG A 294 -25.20 5.11 5.72
CA ARG A 294 -25.78 5.12 7.07
C ARG A 294 -26.59 6.39 7.35
N LEU A 295 -26.08 7.58 6.98
CA LEU A 295 -26.80 8.85 7.16
C LEU A 295 -28.12 8.89 6.38
N LEU A 296 -28.16 8.28 5.20
CA LEU A 296 -29.34 8.22 4.34
C LEU A 296 -30.27 7.04 4.68
N GLY A 297 -29.83 6.10 5.52
CA GLY A 297 -30.59 4.88 5.83
C GLY A 297 -30.74 3.93 4.64
N VAL A 298 -29.73 3.87 3.76
CA VAL A 298 -29.72 3.04 2.55
C VAL A 298 -28.50 2.11 2.53
N ASP A 299 -28.51 1.11 1.65
CA ASP A 299 -27.32 0.30 1.36
C ASP A 299 -26.40 0.97 0.30
N LEU A 300 -25.25 0.37 0.04
CA LEU A 300 -24.26 0.91 -0.90
C LEU A 300 -24.73 0.88 -2.37
N ASP A 301 -25.60 -0.06 -2.73
CA ASP A 301 -26.13 -0.17 -4.09
C ASP A 301 -27.13 0.95 -4.37
N GLU A 302 -28.01 1.22 -3.40
CA GLU A 302 -28.94 2.33 -3.44
C GLU A 302 -28.22 3.68 -3.34
N LEU A 303 -27.19 3.82 -2.50
CA LEU A 303 -26.32 5.00 -2.49
C LEU A 303 -25.72 5.25 -3.89
N SER A 304 -25.20 4.19 -4.53
CA SER A 304 -24.65 4.27 -5.88
C SER A 304 -25.72 4.70 -6.90
N ARG A 305 -26.94 4.17 -6.81
CA ARG A 305 -28.05 4.56 -7.69
C ARG A 305 -28.44 6.02 -7.49
N LEU A 306 -28.56 6.47 -6.23
CA LEU A 306 -28.85 7.85 -5.87
C LEU A 306 -27.79 8.82 -6.42
N ALA A 307 -26.51 8.50 -6.20
CA ALA A 307 -25.40 9.30 -6.71
C ALA A 307 -25.43 9.44 -8.24
N LEU A 308 -25.74 8.36 -8.97
CA LEU A 308 -25.85 8.41 -10.43
C LEU A 308 -27.07 9.19 -10.94
N SER A 309 -28.09 9.41 -10.11
CA SER A 309 -29.31 10.14 -10.49
C SER A 309 -29.17 11.67 -10.37
N ALA A 310 -28.22 12.16 -9.58
CA ALA A 310 -27.95 13.59 -9.43
C ALA A 310 -26.90 14.09 -10.44
N PRO A 311 -26.97 15.36 -10.88
CA PRO A 311 -26.06 15.90 -11.88
C PRO A 311 -24.62 16.08 -11.36
N PRO A 312 -23.60 16.12 -12.25
CA PRO A 312 -22.23 16.44 -11.86
C PRO A 312 -22.09 17.76 -11.12
N GLY A 313 -21.40 17.72 -9.98
CA GLY A 313 -21.27 18.82 -9.01
C GLY A 313 -22.38 18.88 -7.97
N ALA A 314 -23.27 17.88 -7.91
CA ALA A 314 -24.36 17.76 -6.95
C ALA A 314 -25.18 19.06 -6.74
N GLY A 315 -25.41 19.83 -7.80
CA GLY A 315 -26.14 21.10 -7.74
C GLY A 315 -25.44 22.19 -6.92
N GLY A 316 -24.14 22.05 -6.64
CA GLY A 316 -23.33 22.94 -5.80
C GLY A 316 -23.06 22.43 -4.39
N LEU A 317 -23.63 21.27 -4.02
CA LEU A 317 -23.38 20.61 -2.74
C LEU A 317 -22.00 19.93 -2.75
N VAL A 318 -21.20 20.12 -1.70
CA VAL A 318 -19.88 19.52 -1.55
C VAL A 318 -19.77 18.83 -0.20
N LEU A 319 -19.35 17.57 -0.19
CA LEU A 319 -18.87 16.89 1.01
C LEU A 319 -17.34 16.95 1.03
N VAL A 320 -16.77 17.59 2.04
CA VAL A 320 -15.34 17.50 2.39
C VAL A 320 -15.19 16.31 3.33
N PRO A 321 -14.56 15.21 2.91
CA PRO A 321 -14.74 13.91 3.55
C PRO A 321 -13.75 13.61 4.69
N TYR A 322 -13.22 14.60 5.41
CA TYR A 322 -12.22 14.41 6.48
C TYR A 322 -12.85 13.85 7.77
N LEU A 323 -13.57 12.73 7.68
CA LEU A 323 -14.32 12.13 8.78
C LEU A 323 -13.38 11.67 9.92
N GLU A 324 -12.19 11.21 9.55
CA GLU A 324 -11.15 10.72 10.47
C GLU A 324 -9.91 11.63 10.57
N GLY A 325 -10.08 12.94 10.36
CA GLY A 325 -8.95 13.79 9.95
C GLY A 325 -8.50 13.39 8.55
N GLU A 326 -7.32 13.83 8.12
CA GLU A 326 -6.75 13.41 6.83
C GLU A 326 -5.21 13.39 6.87
N ARG A 327 -4.61 12.48 6.08
CA ARG A 327 -3.16 12.38 5.85
C ARG A 327 -2.70 13.25 4.69
N THR A 328 -3.49 13.28 3.63
CA THR A 328 -3.20 14.10 2.45
C THR A 328 -4.47 14.82 2.00
N PRO A 329 -4.56 16.15 2.21
CA PRO A 329 -3.57 17.00 2.89
C PRO A 329 -3.43 16.69 4.39
N ASP A 330 -2.30 17.07 5.00
CA ASP A 330 -2.01 16.85 6.43
C ASP A 330 -2.97 17.65 7.32
N ARG A 331 -4.04 17.00 7.79
CA ARG A 331 -5.16 17.59 8.53
C ARG A 331 -5.64 16.62 9.62
N PRO A 332 -4.79 16.23 10.60
CA PRO A 332 -5.10 15.15 11.54
C PRO A 332 -6.32 15.45 12.43
N ASP A 333 -6.58 16.72 12.71
CA ASP A 333 -7.67 17.17 13.58
C ASP A 333 -8.92 17.63 12.82
N ALA A 334 -8.93 17.60 11.49
CA ALA A 334 -10.09 18.06 10.71
C ALA A 334 -11.30 17.13 10.87
N THR A 335 -12.49 17.68 10.67
CA THR A 335 -13.75 16.92 10.60
C THR A 335 -14.42 17.09 9.24
N GLY A 336 -15.28 16.13 8.86
CA GLY A 336 -16.04 16.24 7.62
C GLY A 336 -17.01 17.42 7.64
N ALA A 337 -17.21 18.04 6.48
CA ALA A 337 -18.06 19.21 6.32
C ALA A 337 -18.94 19.11 5.07
N LEU A 338 -20.17 19.62 5.17
CA LEU A 338 -21.12 19.70 4.05
C LEU A 338 -21.36 21.18 3.71
N HIS A 339 -21.02 21.59 2.50
CA HIS A 339 -21.15 22.95 2.02
C HIS A 339 -22.13 23.04 0.84
N GLY A 340 -22.76 24.20 0.65
CA GLY A 340 -23.67 24.42 -0.48
C GLY A 340 -25.09 23.83 -0.30
N LEU A 341 -25.52 23.63 0.95
CA LEU A 341 -26.88 23.20 1.24
C LEU A 341 -27.88 24.33 0.93
N THR A 342 -28.87 24.00 0.10
CA THR A 342 -29.99 24.87 -0.30
C THR A 342 -31.26 24.04 -0.33
N LEU A 343 -32.43 24.67 -0.45
CA LEU A 343 -33.68 23.93 -0.63
C LEU A 343 -33.67 23.01 -1.86
N ALA A 344 -32.91 23.36 -2.91
CA ALA A 344 -32.80 22.54 -4.12
C ALA A 344 -31.80 21.37 -3.98
N THR A 345 -30.78 21.52 -3.14
CA THR A 345 -29.73 20.50 -2.93
C THR A 345 -29.97 19.63 -1.69
N ALA A 346 -30.98 19.94 -0.88
CA ALA A 346 -31.37 19.18 0.30
C ALA A 346 -32.16 17.90 -0.04
N GLU A 347 -31.60 17.05 -0.92
CA GLU A 347 -32.19 15.79 -1.38
C GLU A 347 -31.19 14.64 -1.23
N PRO A 348 -31.64 13.39 -0.97
CA PRO A 348 -30.76 12.23 -0.82
C PRO A 348 -29.80 12.01 -1.99
N ALA A 349 -30.27 12.23 -3.22
CA ALA A 349 -29.46 12.07 -4.43
C ALA A 349 -28.27 13.04 -4.49
N HIS A 350 -28.46 14.29 -4.06
CA HIS A 350 -27.38 15.28 -4.03
C HIS A 350 -26.34 14.94 -2.96
N LEU A 351 -26.76 14.49 -1.77
CA LEU A 351 -25.82 14.06 -0.74
C LEU A 351 -25.02 12.81 -1.17
N ALA A 352 -25.68 11.83 -1.79
CA ALA A 352 -25.01 10.65 -2.34
C ALA A 352 -23.99 11.03 -3.42
N ARG A 353 -24.35 11.95 -4.32
CA ARG A 353 -23.45 12.46 -5.36
C ARG A 353 -22.26 13.21 -4.78
N ALA A 354 -22.51 14.12 -3.83
CA ALA A 354 -21.47 14.89 -3.15
C ALA A 354 -20.49 13.99 -2.39
N ALA A 355 -20.96 12.87 -1.83
CA ALA A 355 -20.09 11.91 -1.16
C ALA A 355 -19.16 11.18 -2.13
N VAL A 356 -19.66 10.73 -3.28
CA VAL A 356 -18.85 10.08 -4.31
C VAL A 356 -17.86 11.08 -4.92
N GLU A 357 -18.31 12.29 -5.27
CA GLU A 357 -17.44 13.33 -5.81
C GLU A 357 -16.40 13.81 -4.79
N GLY A 358 -16.77 13.99 -3.52
CA GLY A 358 -15.84 14.37 -2.45
C GLY A 358 -14.73 13.33 -2.22
N LEU A 359 -15.09 12.05 -2.17
CA LEU A 359 -14.12 10.94 -2.13
C LEU A 359 -13.16 11.02 -3.33
N LEU A 360 -13.71 11.13 -4.54
CA LEU A 360 -12.91 11.17 -5.77
C LEU A 360 -12.04 12.42 -5.86
N CYS A 361 -12.47 13.56 -5.34
CA CYS A 361 -11.65 14.77 -5.24
C CYS A 361 -10.46 14.58 -4.30
N GLY A 362 -10.64 13.90 -3.16
CA GLY A 362 -9.52 13.51 -2.30
C GLY A 362 -8.51 12.61 -2.99
N LEU A 363 -8.97 11.63 -3.79
CA LEU A 363 -8.09 10.80 -4.62
C LEU A 363 -7.43 11.62 -5.75
N ALA A 364 -8.12 12.60 -6.31
CA ALA A 364 -7.58 13.49 -7.33
C ALA A 364 -6.46 14.38 -6.78
N ASP A 365 -6.56 14.83 -5.52
CA ASP A 365 -5.47 15.56 -4.85
C ASP A 365 -4.23 14.66 -4.69
N GLY A 366 -4.42 13.38 -4.36
CA GLY A 366 -3.32 12.40 -4.35
C GLY A 366 -2.74 12.12 -5.74
N LEU A 367 -3.58 12.06 -6.76
CA LEU A 367 -3.17 11.90 -8.16
C LEU A 367 -2.29 13.07 -8.62
N ASP A 368 -2.71 14.30 -8.34
CA ASP A 368 -1.95 15.50 -8.67
C ASP A 368 -0.59 15.51 -7.94
N ALA A 369 -0.57 15.10 -6.66
CA ALA A 369 0.65 15.03 -5.88
C ALA A 369 1.66 14.03 -6.46
N VAL A 370 1.24 12.82 -6.84
CA VAL A 370 2.14 11.85 -7.48
C VAL A 370 2.56 12.30 -8.88
N ALA A 371 1.67 12.93 -9.66
CA ALA A 371 2.00 13.46 -10.98
C ALA A 371 3.05 14.60 -10.90
N ALA A 372 2.98 15.43 -9.85
CA ALA A 372 3.94 16.51 -9.62
C ALA A 372 5.38 16.02 -9.36
N THR A 373 5.59 14.73 -9.12
CA THR A 373 6.93 14.12 -9.03
C THR A 373 7.64 13.97 -10.37
N GLY A 374 6.95 14.27 -11.49
CA GLY A 374 7.54 14.33 -12.83
C GLY A 374 7.13 13.20 -13.78
N THR A 375 6.25 12.29 -13.35
CA THR A 375 5.73 11.21 -14.22
C THR A 375 4.39 11.59 -14.84
N PRO A 376 4.27 11.61 -16.18
CA PRO A 376 3.00 11.82 -16.85
C PRO A 376 2.00 10.69 -16.54
N VAL A 377 0.78 11.06 -16.13
CA VAL A 377 -0.30 10.11 -15.88
C VAL A 377 -0.92 9.66 -17.20
N ARG A 378 -1.00 8.35 -17.42
CA ARG A 378 -1.65 7.73 -18.59
C ARG A 378 -3.10 7.36 -18.34
N ARG A 379 -3.35 6.67 -17.23
CA ARG A 379 -4.65 6.12 -16.83
C ARG A 379 -4.62 5.71 -15.35
N VAL A 380 -5.81 5.52 -14.80
CA VAL A 380 -5.99 5.03 -13.42
C VAL A 380 -6.53 3.61 -13.45
N LEU A 381 -5.88 2.70 -12.72
CA LEU A 381 -6.38 1.37 -12.36
C LEU A 381 -7.10 1.50 -11.02
N LEU A 382 -8.43 1.40 -11.04
CA LEU A 382 -9.27 1.58 -9.87
C LEU A 382 -9.59 0.23 -9.22
N VAL A 383 -9.09 0.02 -8.01
CA VAL A 383 -9.19 -1.25 -7.27
C VAL A 383 -9.70 -1.03 -5.84
N GLY A 384 -9.83 -2.12 -5.07
CA GLY A 384 -10.33 -2.09 -3.70
C GLY A 384 -11.86 -2.18 -3.61
N GLY A 385 -12.38 -2.23 -2.37
CA GLY A 385 -13.80 -2.43 -2.11
C GLY A 385 -14.69 -1.35 -2.72
N GLY A 386 -14.26 -0.08 -2.68
CA GLY A 386 -14.97 1.05 -3.26
C GLY A 386 -15.08 1.00 -4.79
N ALA A 387 -14.16 0.30 -5.48
CA ALA A 387 -14.24 0.10 -6.92
C ALA A 387 -15.43 -0.76 -7.36
N ARG A 388 -16.09 -1.48 -6.45
CA ARG A 388 -17.33 -2.22 -6.74
C ARG A 388 -18.49 -1.27 -7.05
N SER A 389 -18.50 -0.07 -6.44
CA SER A 389 -19.53 0.94 -6.65
C SER A 389 -19.55 1.39 -8.12
N ALA A 390 -20.71 1.23 -8.77
CA ALA A 390 -20.91 1.70 -10.13
C ALA A 390 -20.80 3.23 -10.23
N ALA A 391 -21.24 3.96 -9.20
CA ALA A 391 -21.11 5.40 -9.11
C ALA A 391 -19.64 5.84 -9.10
N VAL A 392 -18.80 5.22 -8.27
CA VAL A 392 -17.37 5.53 -8.21
C VAL A 392 -16.72 5.29 -9.58
N ARG A 393 -16.93 4.11 -10.19
CA ARG A 393 -16.35 3.77 -11.50
C ARG A 393 -16.76 4.75 -12.62
N ARG A 394 -18.03 5.11 -12.68
CA ARG A 394 -18.56 5.97 -13.76
C ARG A 394 -18.28 7.46 -13.58
N ILE A 395 -18.17 7.93 -12.33
CA ILE A 395 -17.91 9.35 -12.01
C ILE A 395 -16.41 9.63 -11.98
N ALA A 396 -15.57 8.63 -11.67
CA ALA A 396 -14.12 8.80 -11.54
C ALA A 396 -13.45 9.50 -12.74
N PRO A 397 -13.67 9.14 -14.01
CA PRO A 397 -12.97 9.81 -15.12
C PRO A 397 -13.29 11.29 -15.23
N ALA A 398 -14.53 11.70 -14.90
CA ALA A 398 -14.94 13.10 -14.90
C ALA A 398 -14.22 13.93 -13.82
N VAL A 399 -13.92 13.32 -12.68
CA VAL A 399 -13.22 13.99 -11.56
C VAL A 399 -11.71 13.90 -11.73
N LEU A 400 -11.17 12.71 -12.00
CA LEU A 400 -9.74 12.45 -12.12
C LEU A 400 -9.14 13.02 -13.41
N GLY A 401 -9.95 13.26 -14.43
CA GLY A 401 -9.53 13.86 -15.70
C GLY A 401 -8.73 12.92 -16.61
N VAL A 402 -8.68 11.63 -16.30
CA VAL A 402 -7.98 10.59 -17.07
C VAL A 402 -8.83 9.33 -17.20
N PRO A 403 -8.57 8.47 -18.19
CA PRO A 403 -9.28 7.21 -18.33
C PRO A 403 -9.12 6.31 -17.10
N VAL A 404 -10.21 5.66 -16.70
CA VAL A 404 -10.23 4.74 -15.56
C VAL A 404 -10.47 3.32 -16.04
N LEU A 405 -9.63 2.40 -15.59
CA LEU A 405 -9.80 0.97 -15.80
C LEU A 405 -10.26 0.32 -14.50
N GLY A 406 -11.36 -0.42 -14.58
CA GLY A 406 -11.90 -1.24 -13.50
C GLY A 406 -11.60 -2.71 -13.77
N PRO A 407 -10.46 -3.25 -13.33
CA PRO A 407 -10.21 -4.69 -13.35
C PRO A 407 -11.21 -5.44 -12.44
N PRO A 408 -11.50 -6.73 -12.72
CA PRO A 408 -12.44 -7.51 -11.92
C PRO A 408 -11.90 -7.71 -10.50
N PRO A 409 -12.74 -7.82 -9.45
CA PRO A 409 -12.26 -8.06 -8.10
C PRO A 409 -11.28 -9.24 -8.03
N GLY A 410 -10.13 -9.03 -7.38
CA GLY A 410 -9.06 -10.02 -7.32
C GLY A 410 -8.14 -9.80 -6.12
N GLU A 411 -7.28 -10.77 -5.89
CA GLU A 411 -6.30 -10.77 -4.80
C GLU A 411 -4.96 -10.23 -5.31
N TYR A 412 -4.95 -8.95 -5.73
CA TYR A 412 -3.86 -8.38 -6.53
C TYR A 412 -2.46 -8.46 -5.89
N VAL A 413 -2.38 -8.46 -4.56
CA VAL A 413 -1.12 -8.65 -3.82
C VAL A 413 -0.61 -10.09 -4.04
N ALA A 414 -1.46 -11.08 -3.77
CA ALA A 414 -1.14 -12.49 -3.97
C ALA A 414 -0.88 -12.78 -5.46
N ASP A 415 -1.64 -12.14 -6.36
CA ASP A 415 -1.47 -12.28 -7.81
C ASP A 415 -0.14 -11.70 -8.28
N GLY A 416 0.28 -10.55 -7.73
CA GLY A 416 1.58 -9.96 -7.97
C GLY A 416 2.72 -10.83 -7.48
N ALA A 417 2.61 -11.37 -6.27
CA ALA A 417 3.59 -12.29 -5.72
C ALA A 417 3.69 -13.58 -6.58
N ALA A 418 2.56 -14.16 -6.99
CA ALA A 418 2.54 -15.31 -7.90
C ALA A 418 3.17 -14.97 -9.27
N ARG A 419 2.92 -13.76 -9.78
CA ARG A 419 3.50 -13.28 -11.04
C ARG A 419 5.02 -13.08 -10.92
N GLN A 420 5.50 -12.59 -9.78
CA GLN A 420 6.93 -12.49 -9.47
C GLN A 420 7.57 -13.89 -9.40
N ALA A 421 6.94 -14.85 -8.73
CA ALA A 421 7.40 -16.23 -8.68
C ALA A 421 7.48 -16.86 -10.08
N ALA A 422 6.49 -16.62 -10.95
CA ALA A 422 6.54 -17.04 -12.35
C ALA A 422 7.66 -16.34 -13.13
N TRP A 423 7.91 -15.06 -12.87
CA TRP A 423 9.01 -14.31 -13.49
C TRP A 423 10.37 -14.89 -13.11
N VAL A 424 10.58 -15.20 -11.84
CA VAL A 424 11.82 -15.83 -11.34
C VAL A 424 12.08 -17.19 -12.01
N LEU A 425 11.03 -17.96 -12.30
CA LEU A 425 11.16 -19.23 -13.05
C LEU A 425 11.47 -19.01 -14.53
N ALA A 426 10.83 -18.05 -15.16
CA ALA A 426 11.00 -17.75 -16.58
C ALA A 426 12.35 -17.06 -16.88
N GLY A 427 12.85 -16.26 -15.94
CA GLY A 427 13.96 -15.33 -16.15
C GLY A 427 13.61 -14.19 -17.12
N GLY A 428 14.64 -13.48 -17.59
CA GLY A 428 14.51 -12.38 -18.55
C GLY A 428 14.14 -11.03 -17.93
N ASP A 429 14.06 -10.00 -18.77
CA ASP A 429 13.99 -8.60 -18.35
C ASP A 429 12.58 -8.12 -17.97
N THR A 430 11.54 -8.88 -18.29
CA THR A 430 10.14 -8.47 -18.08
C THR A 430 9.30 -9.59 -17.47
N PRO A 431 8.34 -9.26 -16.58
CA PRO A 431 7.45 -10.25 -15.99
C PRO A 431 6.54 -10.91 -17.04
N PRO A 432 6.03 -12.13 -16.78
CA PRO A 432 5.10 -12.82 -17.67
C PRO A 432 3.89 -11.95 -18.02
N ASP A 433 3.50 -11.94 -19.31
CA ASP A 433 2.29 -11.27 -19.77
C ASP A 433 1.08 -12.18 -19.56
N TRP A 434 0.44 -12.06 -18.40
CA TRP A 434 -0.78 -12.77 -18.08
C TRP A 434 -2.00 -12.06 -18.68
N PRO A 435 -2.93 -12.79 -19.33
CA PRO A 435 -4.19 -12.23 -19.79
C PRO A 435 -4.97 -11.54 -18.65
N ARG A 436 -5.55 -10.37 -18.94
CA ARG A 436 -6.34 -9.56 -17.98
C ARG A 436 -7.81 -9.44 -18.41
N PRO A 437 -8.55 -10.56 -18.54
CA PRO A 437 -9.93 -10.53 -19.02
C PRO A 437 -10.84 -9.77 -18.04
N GLY A 438 -11.89 -9.14 -18.57
CA GLY A 438 -12.92 -8.48 -17.74
C GLY A 438 -12.54 -7.09 -17.22
N THR A 439 -11.40 -6.52 -17.64
CA THR A 439 -11.09 -5.12 -17.35
C THR A 439 -12.02 -4.20 -18.14
N GLU A 440 -12.85 -3.44 -17.42
CA GLU A 440 -13.75 -2.45 -18.02
C GLU A 440 -13.05 -1.10 -18.12
N ARG A 441 -13.28 -0.37 -19.22
CA ARG A 441 -12.78 1.00 -19.41
C ARG A 441 -13.91 2.01 -19.24
N TYR A 442 -13.66 3.01 -18.41
CA TYR A 442 -14.53 4.15 -18.14
C TYR A 442 -13.85 5.43 -18.62
N GLU A 443 -14.58 6.20 -19.43
CA GLU A 443 -14.08 7.42 -20.04
C GLU A 443 -15.26 8.39 -20.25
N THR A 444 -15.04 9.65 -19.87
CA THR A 444 -15.99 10.75 -20.07
C THR A 444 -15.19 12.05 -20.06
N ASP A 445 -15.75 13.12 -20.63
CA ASP A 445 -15.15 14.44 -20.55
C ASP A 445 -14.95 14.87 -19.08
N PRO A 446 -13.79 15.45 -18.74
CA PRO A 446 -13.56 16.01 -17.41
C PRO A 446 -14.61 17.07 -17.06
N VAL A 447 -14.93 17.18 -15.76
CA VAL A 447 -15.84 18.19 -15.23
C VAL A 447 -15.10 19.04 -14.19
N PRO A 448 -14.21 19.97 -14.61
CA PRO A 448 -13.29 20.68 -13.73
C PRO A 448 -13.97 21.40 -12.56
N ARG A 449 -15.17 21.95 -12.78
CA ARG A 449 -15.97 22.63 -11.76
C ARG A 449 -16.22 21.83 -10.50
N VAL A 450 -16.21 20.48 -10.56
CA VAL A 450 -16.34 19.62 -9.37
C VAL A 450 -15.12 19.79 -8.46
N ARG A 451 -13.91 19.71 -9.04
CA ARG A 451 -12.66 19.90 -8.33
C ARG A 451 -12.45 21.34 -7.89
N GLU A 452 -12.76 22.30 -8.74
CA GLU A 452 -12.69 23.74 -8.43
C GLU A 452 -13.55 24.06 -7.19
N ARG A 453 -14.81 23.61 -7.21
CA ARG A 453 -15.74 23.85 -6.11
C ARG A 453 -15.35 23.11 -4.83
N TYR A 454 -14.78 21.91 -4.94
CA TYR A 454 -14.20 21.20 -3.79
C TYR A 454 -13.02 21.98 -3.18
N ALA A 455 -12.09 22.46 -4.01
CA ALA A 455 -10.92 23.20 -3.57
C ALA A 455 -11.28 24.52 -2.84
N GLU A 456 -12.34 25.21 -3.26
CA GLU A 456 -12.84 26.42 -2.59
C GLU A 456 -13.23 26.21 -1.13
N VAL A 457 -13.70 25.01 -0.77
CA VAL A 457 -14.30 24.74 0.54
C VAL A 457 -13.56 23.69 1.36
N ARG A 458 -12.58 22.96 0.79
CA ARG A 458 -11.89 21.87 1.48
C ARG A 458 -11.17 22.28 2.77
N ASP A 459 -10.84 23.56 2.91
CA ASP A 459 -10.17 24.11 4.10
C ASP A 459 -11.15 24.71 5.12
N LEU A 460 -12.47 24.67 4.85
CA LEU A 460 -13.53 25.23 5.69
C LEU A 460 -14.14 24.18 6.63
N THR A 461 -13.28 23.39 7.28
CA THR A 461 -13.69 22.32 8.21
C THR A 461 -13.58 22.76 9.67
N ALA A 462 -14.41 22.18 10.54
CA ALA A 462 -14.19 22.29 11.98
C ALA A 462 -13.02 21.39 12.43
N THR A 463 -12.53 21.62 13.65
CA THR A 463 -11.54 20.76 14.31
C THR A 463 -12.22 19.86 15.33
N ARG A 464 -11.72 18.64 15.50
CA ARG A 464 -12.18 17.71 16.54
C ARG A 464 -12.10 18.37 17.92
N PRO A 465 -13.11 18.21 18.80
CA PRO A 465 -12.99 18.61 20.20
C PRO A 465 -11.84 17.83 20.84
N ARG A 466 -11.03 18.51 21.66
CA ARG A 466 -9.96 17.90 22.45
C ARG A 466 -10.47 17.21 23.70
#